data_AF-A0A950H9X6-F1
#
_entry.id   AF-A0A950H9X6-F1
#
_cell.length_a   1.000
_cell.length_b   1.000
_cell.length_c   1.000
_cell.angle_alpha   90.00
_cell.angle_beta   90.00
_cell.angle_gamma   90.00
#
_symmetry.space_group_name_H-M   'P 1'
#
loop_
_entity.id
_entity.type
_entity.pdbx_description
1 polymer ?
#
loop_
_entity_poly.entity_id
_entity_poly.type
_entity_poly.pdbx_seq_one_letter_code
_entity_poly.pdbx_strand_id
1 'polypeptide(L)'
;MGSVKSAASPGVALQSIVVRVLHALGRAVGNRRYQCIEVVLTGTLTWTRLNQSSAAAENANIPNVRDLVGNSPRFFAVALLAGLSLRLGFFFAYPRVSDDSRIYADIARNWLHHGIYGLSASGSILPTYIRLPGYPAFLAAVFALFGDNNFRAVFLLQIAFDLGTCWLIADIAWRLAGSRAAQAAFVFAALCPFLADYAAAALTETVEILFTALALDLGVVALQTLSERRFYPWIGCGLAIAGA
;
A
#
# COMPACT_ATOMS: atom_id res chain seq x y z
N MET A 1 0.46 34.20 34.64
CA MET A 1 -0.35 35.19 33.90
C MET A 1 -0.50 34.69 32.47
N GLY A 2 -1.72 34.48 31.97
CA GLY A 2 -1.95 34.07 30.57
C GLY A 2 -2.93 32.90 30.40
N SER A 3 -4.16 33.04 30.91
CA SER A 3 -5.27 32.13 30.59
C SER A 3 -5.74 32.42 29.16
N VAL A 4 -5.45 31.54 28.21
CA VAL A 4 -6.03 31.59 26.86
C VAL A 4 -7.46 31.06 26.97
N LYS A 5 -8.43 31.98 27.10
CA LYS A 5 -9.85 31.67 26.97
C LYS A 5 -10.11 31.18 25.54
N SER A 6 -10.45 29.90 25.41
CA SER A 6 -11.07 29.33 24.21
C SER A 6 -12.36 30.08 23.91
N ALA A 7 -12.32 31.02 22.97
CA ALA A 7 -13.51 31.64 22.42
C ALA A 7 -14.27 30.56 21.63
N ALA A 8 -15.40 30.10 22.17
CA ALA A 8 -16.34 29.28 21.43
C ALA A 8 -16.68 30.00 20.11
N SER A 9 -16.45 29.36 18.98
CA SER A 9 -16.73 29.97 17.69
C SER A 9 -18.23 30.33 17.63
N PRO A 10 -18.59 31.51 17.10
CA PRO A 10 -19.98 31.99 17.09
C PRO A 10 -20.96 31.02 16.42
N GLY A 11 -20.48 30.10 15.57
CA GLY A 11 -21.28 29.06 14.92
C GLY A 11 -21.83 27.99 15.87
N VAL A 12 -21.09 27.59 16.92
CA VAL A 12 -21.52 26.53 17.85
C VAL A 12 -22.64 27.05 18.78
N ALA A 13 -22.54 28.32 19.20
CA ALA A 13 -23.58 28.97 19.97
C ALA A 13 -24.89 29.10 19.17
N LEU A 14 -24.81 29.52 17.89
CA LEU A 14 -25.95 29.66 17.00
C LEU A 14 -26.66 28.32 16.74
N GLN A 15 -25.89 27.23 16.54
CA GLN A 15 -26.44 25.88 16.33
C GLN A 15 -27.14 25.33 17.59
N SER A 16 -26.58 25.58 18.78
CA SER A 16 -27.23 25.17 20.04
C SER A 16 -28.57 25.89 20.28
N ILE A 17 -28.69 27.14 19.83
CA ILE A 17 -29.92 27.94 19.92
C ILE A 17 -30.96 27.41 18.93
N VAL A 18 -30.57 27.14 17.68
CA VAL A 18 -31.49 26.59 16.66
C VAL A 18 -32.06 25.23 17.10
N VAL A 19 -31.24 24.33 17.64
CA VAL A 19 -31.71 23.02 18.14
C VAL A 19 -32.66 23.19 19.33
N ARG A 20 -32.37 24.10 20.27
CA ARG A 20 -33.27 24.37 21.41
C ARG A 20 -34.59 25.01 21.00
N VAL A 21 -34.57 25.92 20.02
CA VAL A 21 -35.76 26.57 19.46
C VAL A 21 -36.64 25.55 18.72
N LEU A 22 -36.04 24.68 17.89
CA LEU A 22 -36.77 23.61 17.19
C LEU A 22 -37.38 22.60 18.17
N HIS A 23 -36.67 22.25 19.24
CA HIS A 23 -37.17 21.35 20.28
C HIS A 23 -38.28 21.99 21.15
N ALA A 24 -38.28 23.32 21.31
CA ALA A 24 -39.34 24.06 21.99
C ALA A 24 -40.58 24.19 21.10
N LEU A 25 -40.40 24.50 19.81
CA LEU A 25 -41.47 24.57 18.82
C LEU A 25 -42.16 23.21 18.61
N GLY A 26 -41.40 22.11 18.67
CA GLY A 26 -41.94 20.75 18.59
C GLY A 26 -42.80 20.31 19.79
N ARG A 27 -42.65 20.95 20.96
CA ARG A 27 -43.51 20.70 22.14
C ARG A 27 -44.80 21.53 22.13
N ALA A 28 -44.81 22.67 21.46
CA ALA A 28 -45.96 23.58 21.41
C ALA A 28 -47.02 23.18 20.37
N VAL A 29 -46.65 22.39 19.36
CA VAL A 29 -47.55 22.00 18.25
C VAL A 29 -47.94 20.53 18.42
N GLY A 30 -49.14 20.31 18.93
CA GLY A 30 -49.71 18.98 19.18
C GLY A 30 -49.83 18.12 17.92
N ASN A 31 -49.16 16.97 17.99
CA ASN A 31 -49.59 15.65 17.51
C ASN A 31 -50.31 15.53 16.15
N ARG A 32 -49.55 15.71 15.04
CA ARG A 32 -49.63 14.86 13.82
C ARG A 32 -48.67 15.22 12.65
N ARG A 33 -47.58 15.97 12.87
CA ARG A 33 -46.58 16.30 11.82
C ARG A 33 -45.12 16.04 12.25
N TYR A 34 -44.85 14.89 12.89
CA TYR A 34 -43.52 14.58 13.45
C TYR A 34 -42.50 14.01 12.45
N GLN A 35 -42.92 13.51 11.28
CA GLN A 35 -41.98 12.84 10.36
C GLN A 35 -40.99 13.78 9.64
N CYS A 36 -41.37 15.01 9.31
CA CYS A 36 -40.43 15.94 8.64
C CYS A 36 -39.39 16.57 9.59
N ILE A 37 -39.71 16.72 10.88
CA ILE A 37 -38.78 17.31 11.86
C ILE A 37 -37.73 16.29 12.29
N GLU A 38 -38.10 15.01 12.39
CA GLU A 38 -37.18 13.93 12.72
C GLU A 38 -36.09 13.78 11.63
N VAL A 39 -36.47 13.80 10.34
CA VAL A 39 -35.53 13.73 9.21
C VAL A 39 -34.51 14.89 9.21
N VAL A 40 -34.94 16.11 9.57
CA VAL A 40 -34.05 17.27 9.67
C VAL A 40 -33.12 17.19 10.88
N LEU A 41 -33.60 16.63 12.00
CA LEU A 41 -32.78 16.40 13.20
C LEU A 41 -31.79 15.24 13.00
N THR A 42 -32.19 14.14 12.36
CA THR A 42 -31.28 13.05 11.98
C THR A 42 -30.27 13.54 10.96
N GLY A 43 -30.68 14.35 9.98
CA GLY A 43 -29.81 14.95 8.98
C GLY A 43 -28.75 15.86 9.60
N THR A 44 -29.13 16.74 10.53
CA THR A 44 -28.19 17.64 11.23
C THR A 44 -27.28 16.93 12.21
N LEU A 45 -27.76 15.87 12.89
CA LEU A 45 -26.92 14.99 13.72
C LEU A 45 -25.93 14.18 12.89
N THR A 46 -26.31 13.75 11.70
CA THR A 46 -25.43 13.05 10.75
C THR A 46 -24.40 14.02 10.17
N TRP A 47 -24.82 15.24 9.81
CA TRP A 47 -23.94 16.30 9.32
C TRP A 47 -22.91 16.72 10.36
N THR A 48 -23.32 16.91 11.62
CA THR A 48 -22.38 17.24 12.70
C THR A 48 -21.43 16.09 13.02
N ARG A 49 -21.89 14.83 12.96
CA ARG A 49 -21.01 13.65 13.11
C ARG A 49 -19.98 13.54 11.98
N LEU A 50 -20.42 13.76 10.72
CA LEU A 50 -19.55 13.80 9.54
C LEU A 50 -18.54 14.94 9.61
N ASN A 51 -18.97 16.11 10.09
CA ASN A 51 -18.10 17.28 10.22
C ASN A 51 -17.10 17.13 11.39
N GLN A 52 -17.51 16.49 12.49
CA GLN A 52 -16.60 16.14 13.58
C GLN A 52 -15.62 15.04 13.20
N SER A 53 -16.02 14.03 12.41
CA SER A 53 -15.08 13.06 11.85
C SER A 53 -14.13 13.70 10.84
N SER A 54 -14.59 14.66 10.05
CA SER A 54 -13.76 15.43 9.11
C SER A 54 -12.72 16.28 9.87
N ALA A 55 -13.15 16.99 10.92
CA ALA A 55 -12.24 17.82 11.74
C ALA A 55 -11.28 16.99 12.61
N ALA A 56 -11.66 15.78 13.02
CA ALA A 56 -10.77 14.84 13.68
C ALA A 56 -9.75 14.23 12.72
N ALA A 57 -10.16 13.96 11.47
CA ALA A 57 -9.27 13.50 10.40
C ALA A 57 -8.29 14.60 9.94
N GLU A 58 -8.72 15.86 9.94
CA GLU A 58 -7.90 17.02 9.55
C GLU A 58 -6.72 17.28 10.52
N ASN A 59 -6.82 16.83 11.77
CA ASN A 59 -5.76 16.93 12.78
C ASN A 59 -5.08 15.59 13.10
N ALA A 60 -5.49 14.49 12.47
CA ALA A 60 -4.90 13.18 12.70
C ALA A 60 -3.56 13.10 11.97
N ASN A 61 -2.48 12.91 12.73
CA ASN A 61 -1.19 12.57 12.16
C ASN A 61 -1.36 11.33 11.27
N ILE A 62 -0.79 11.36 10.06
CA ILE A 62 -0.85 10.23 9.14
C ILE A 62 -0.23 9.02 9.84
N PRO A 63 -0.98 7.93 10.06
CA PRO A 63 -0.45 6.76 10.74
C PRO A 63 0.83 6.27 10.03
N ASN A 64 1.91 6.10 10.78
CA ASN A 64 3.23 5.68 10.28
C ASN A 64 3.60 4.26 10.73
N VAL A 65 3.96 3.34 9.82
CA VAL A 65 4.23 1.92 10.14
C VAL A 65 5.09 1.74 11.39
N ARG A 66 5.99 2.69 11.66
CA ARG A 66 6.80 2.73 12.88
C ARG A 66 5.97 2.68 14.16
N ASP A 67 4.84 3.38 14.23
CA ASP A 67 3.95 3.36 15.39
C ASP A 67 3.21 2.02 15.49
N LEU A 68 2.83 1.43 14.35
CA LEU A 68 2.22 0.10 14.30
C LEU A 68 3.18 -0.97 14.86
N VAL A 69 4.44 -0.95 14.41
CA VAL A 69 5.48 -1.87 14.88
C VAL A 69 5.86 -1.61 16.33
N GLY A 70 5.98 -0.34 16.72
CA GLY A 70 6.34 0.06 18.10
C GLY A 70 5.34 -0.44 19.14
N ASN A 71 4.06 -0.53 18.78
CA ASN A 71 3.00 -1.03 19.66
C ASN A 71 2.99 -2.57 19.81
N SER A 72 3.56 -3.32 18.87
CA SER A 72 3.53 -4.80 18.90
C SER A 72 4.76 -5.42 18.20
N PRO A 73 5.99 -5.12 18.65
CA PRO A 73 7.19 -5.49 17.91
C PRO A 73 7.42 -7.00 17.86
N ARG A 74 7.08 -7.71 18.94
CA ARG A 74 7.19 -9.18 19.00
C ARG A 74 6.28 -9.87 17.99
N PHE A 75 5.07 -9.34 17.79
CA PHE A 75 4.10 -9.91 16.84
C PHE A 75 4.65 -9.84 15.42
N PHE A 76 5.08 -8.65 14.98
CA PHE A 76 5.64 -8.48 13.64
C PHE A 76 6.95 -9.24 13.45
N ALA A 77 7.81 -9.30 14.47
CA ALA A 77 9.03 -10.09 14.40
C ALA A 77 8.74 -11.58 14.18
N VAL A 78 7.81 -12.16 14.94
CA VAL A 78 7.42 -13.57 14.78
C VAL A 78 6.79 -13.82 13.41
N ALA A 79 5.86 -12.96 12.98
CA ALA A 79 5.21 -13.09 11.68
C ALA A 79 6.21 -12.95 10.51
N LEU A 80 7.16 -12.00 10.61
CA LEU A 80 8.22 -11.79 9.63
C LEU A 80 9.16 -12.99 9.57
N LEU A 81 9.59 -13.53 10.72
CA LEU A 81 10.44 -14.71 10.78
C LEU A 81 9.72 -15.96 10.22
N ALA A 82 8.42 -16.12 10.51
CA ALA A 82 7.63 -17.20 9.95
C ALA A 82 7.49 -17.07 8.43
N GLY A 83 7.19 -15.86 7.93
CA GLY A 83 7.12 -15.59 6.49
C GLY A 83 8.47 -15.75 5.78
N LEU A 84 9.57 -15.33 6.40
CA LEU A 84 10.92 -15.56 5.89
C LEU A 84 11.24 -17.06 5.85
N SER A 85 10.91 -17.79 6.91
CA SER A 85 11.14 -19.25 6.98
C SER A 85 10.37 -19.98 5.87
N LEU A 86 9.13 -19.56 5.60
CA LEU A 86 8.34 -20.11 4.50
C LEU A 86 9.01 -19.90 3.13
N ARG A 87 9.43 -18.66 2.85
CA ARG A 87 10.13 -18.29 1.61
C ARG A 87 11.47 -19.01 1.44
N LEU A 88 12.26 -19.09 2.52
CA LEU A 88 13.50 -19.85 2.53
C LEU A 88 13.23 -21.35 2.31
N GLY A 89 12.15 -21.88 2.88
CA GLY A 89 11.68 -23.24 2.62
C GLY A 89 11.47 -23.50 1.13
N PHE A 90 10.73 -22.64 0.44
CA PHE A 90 10.54 -22.73 -1.02
C PHE A 90 11.84 -22.54 -1.79
N PHE A 91 12.69 -21.59 -1.40
CA PHE A 91 13.99 -21.36 -2.02
C PHE A 91 14.92 -22.58 -1.94
N PHE A 92 14.93 -23.29 -0.81
CA PHE A 92 15.78 -24.47 -0.64
C PHE A 92 15.15 -25.74 -1.25
N ALA A 93 13.83 -25.89 -1.19
CA ALA A 93 13.15 -27.10 -1.64
C ALA A 93 12.77 -27.07 -3.13
N TYR A 94 12.35 -25.91 -3.65
CA TYR A 94 11.72 -25.77 -4.97
C TYR A 94 12.14 -24.50 -5.75
N PRO A 95 13.44 -24.14 -5.83
CA PRO A 95 13.86 -23.01 -6.66
C PRO A 95 13.56 -23.29 -8.13
N ARG A 96 12.90 -22.35 -8.83
CA ARG A 96 12.36 -22.57 -10.18
C ARG A 96 12.92 -21.58 -11.21
N VAL A 97 13.55 -22.13 -12.24
CA VAL A 97 13.94 -21.42 -13.47
C VAL A 97 13.20 -22.09 -14.63
N SER A 98 12.13 -21.47 -15.10
CA SER A 98 11.29 -21.99 -16.19
C SER A 98 11.81 -21.56 -17.56
N ASP A 99 11.12 -21.95 -18.63
CA ASP A 99 11.42 -21.47 -19.98
C ASP A 99 11.23 -19.96 -20.10
N ASP A 100 10.20 -19.40 -19.48
CA ASP A 100 10.03 -17.95 -19.40
C ASP A 100 11.20 -17.28 -18.67
N SER A 101 11.66 -17.84 -17.55
CA SER A 101 12.85 -17.34 -16.83
C SER A 101 14.08 -17.27 -17.74
N ARG A 102 14.26 -18.26 -18.62
CA ARG A 102 15.39 -18.30 -19.57
C ARG A 102 15.24 -17.23 -20.65
N ILE A 103 14.04 -16.98 -21.15
CA ILE A 103 13.76 -15.89 -22.10
C ILE A 103 14.09 -14.54 -21.45
N TYR A 104 13.63 -14.29 -20.22
CA TYR A 104 13.95 -13.05 -19.51
C TYR A 104 15.46 -12.91 -19.27
N ALA A 105 16.14 -13.99 -18.87
CA ALA A 105 17.58 -13.97 -18.64
C ALA A 105 18.38 -13.76 -19.93
N ASP A 106 17.95 -14.31 -21.07
CA ASP A 106 18.61 -14.09 -22.37
C ASP A 106 18.50 -12.62 -22.79
N ILE A 107 17.30 -12.02 -22.68
CA ILE A 107 17.10 -10.58 -22.92
C ILE A 107 17.98 -9.75 -21.99
N ALA A 108 17.99 -10.07 -20.70
CA ALA A 108 18.79 -9.35 -19.71
C ALA A 108 20.29 -9.39 -20.02
N ARG A 109 20.82 -10.57 -20.39
CA ARG A 109 22.23 -10.76 -20.72
C ARG A 109 22.60 -10.06 -22.03
N ASN A 110 21.76 -10.16 -23.06
CA ASN A 110 21.97 -9.46 -24.32
C ASN A 110 21.97 -7.93 -24.13
N TRP A 111 21.07 -7.44 -23.30
CA TRP A 111 21.02 -6.02 -22.96
C TRP A 111 22.27 -5.59 -22.18
N LEU A 112 22.67 -6.36 -21.16
CA LEU A 112 23.81 -6.04 -20.31
C LEU A 112 25.15 -6.08 -21.07
N HIS A 113 25.39 -7.13 -21.86
CA HIS A 113 26.70 -7.37 -22.49
C HIS A 113 26.83 -6.74 -23.88
N HIS A 114 25.72 -6.60 -24.61
CA HIS A 114 25.73 -6.13 -26.00
C HIS A 114 24.96 -4.82 -26.21
N GLY A 115 24.23 -4.33 -25.20
CA GLY A 115 23.38 -3.14 -25.34
C GLY A 115 22.13 -3.36 -26.19
N ILE A 116 21.81 -4.62 -26.54
CA ILE A 116 20.69 -4.97 -27.42
C ILE A 116 19.61 -5.65 -26.61
N TYR A 117 18.43 -5.04 -26.54
CA TYR A 117 17.24 -5.66 -25.98
C TYR A 117 16.68 -6.69 -26.98
N GLY A 118 17.11 -7.94 -26.86
CA GLY A 118 16.89 -8.96 -27.89
C GLY A 118 17.14 -10.39 -27.43
N LEU A 119 16.78 -11.33 -28.28
CA LEU A 119 16.98 -12.76 -28.06
C LEU A 119 18.13 -13.29 -28.91
N SER A 120 18.85 -14.26 -28.37
CA SER A 120 19.91 -14.99 -29.05
C SER A 120 19.30 -15.93 -30.09
N ALA A 121 19.66 -15.76 -31.36
CA ALA A 121 19.18 -16.58 -32.47
C ALA A 121 20.33 -16.89 -33.45
N SER A 122 20.75 -18.15 -33.53
CA SER A 122 21.69 -18.64 -34.56
C SER A 122 22.95 -17.75 -34.76
N GLY A 123 23.60 -17.35 -33.67
CA GLY A 123 24.83 -16.56 -33.70
C GLY A 123 24.65 -15.05 -33.86
N SER A 124 23.42 -14.56 -33.90
CA SER A 124 23.11 -13.12 -33.83
C SER A 124 22.10 -12.83 -32.70
N ILE A 125 21.95 -11.55 -32.37
CA ILE A 125 20.95 -11.07 -31.40
C ILE A 125 19.85 -10.37 -32.19
N LEU A 126 18.62 -10.86 -32.09
CA LEU A 126 17.47 -10.28 -32.75
C LEU A 126 16.69 -9.39 -31.76
N PRO A 127 16.49 -8.10 -32.05
CA PRO A 127 15.68 -7.22 -31.21
C PRO A 127 14.27 -7.77 -30.99
N THR A 128 13.73 -7.56 -29.79
CA THR A 128 12.44 -8.14 -29.41
C THR A 128 11.57 -7.18 -28.60
N TYR A 129 10.26 -7.36 -28.65
CA TYR A 129 9.27 -6.67 -27.81
C TYR A 129 8.31 -7.65 -27.12
N ILE A 130 8.63 -8.95 -27.09
CA ILE A 130 7.72 -9.98 -26.57
C ILE A 130 7.54 -9.96 -25.04
N ARG A 131 8.42 -9.23 -24.34
CA ARG A 131 8.40 -9.03 -22.89
C ARG A 131 8.64 -7.57 -22.56
N LEU A 132 7.97 -7.09 -21.52
CA LEU A 132 8.20 -5.76 -20.96
C LEU A 132 9.59 -5.66 -20.33
N PRO A 133 10.21 -4.46 -20.34
CA PRO A 133 11.61 -4.29 -19.95
C PRO A 133 11.86 -4.36 -18.45
N GLY A 134 10.84 -4.24 -17.59
CA GLY A 134 10.99 -4.16 -16.13
C GLY A 134 11.76 -5.34 -15.53
N TYR A 135 11.27 -6.56 -15.74
CA TYR A 135 11.93 -7.75 -15.19
C TYR A 135 13.29 -8.06 -15.83
N PRO A 136 13.49 -7.98 -17.17
CA PRO A 136 14.82 -8.07 -17.77
C PRO A 136 15.81 -7.03 -17.24
N ALA A 137 15.38 -5.79 -16.98
CA ALA A 137 16.24 -4.76 -16.38
C ALA A 137 16.63 -5.13 -14.94
N PHE A 138 15.68 -5.65 -14.15
CA PHE A 138 15.97 -6.18 -12.82
C PHE A 138 17.00 -7.32 -12.88
N LEU A 139 16.80 -8.32 -13.75
CA LEU A 139 17.77 -9.42 -13.92
C LEU A 139 19.14 -8.92 -14.37
N ALA A 140 19.20 -7.98 -15.31
CA ALA A 140 20.46 -7.40 -15.79
C ALA A 140 21.21 -6.70 -14.66
N ALA A 141 20.51 -5.93 -13.81
CA ALA A 141 21.11 -5.29 -12.64
C ALA A 141 21.66 -6.32 -11.63
N VAL A 142 20.91 -7.40 -11.36
CA VAL A 142 21.36 -8.48 -10.47
C VAL A 142 22.58 -9.19 -11.05
N PHE A 143 22.57 -9.51 -12.34
CA PHE A 143 23.68 -10.19 -13.02
C PHE A 143 24.94 -9.32 -13.08
N ALA A 144 24.79 -8.00 -13.25
CA ALA A 144 25.90 -7.06 -13.20
C ALA A 144 26.55 -6.99 -11.81
N LEU A 145 25.75 -7.02 -10.73
CA LEU A 145 26.23 -6.84 -9.35
C LEU A 145 26.74 -8.14 -8.71
N PHE A 146 26.08 -9.27 -8.99
CA PHE A 146 26.30 -10.53 -8.27
C PHE A 146 26.83 -11.66 -9.17
N GLY A 147 27.12 -11.36 -10.44
CA GLY A 147 27.64 -12.30 -11.41
C GLY A 147 26.59 -12.79 -12.41
N ASP A 148 27.07 -13.04 -13.63
CA ASP A 148 26.24 -13.40 -14.77
C ASP A 148 25.40 -14.66 -14.48
N ASN A 149 24.10 -14.60 -14.81
CA ASN A 149 23.16 -15.70 -14.63
C ASN A 149 23.01 -16.21 -13.17
N ASN A 150 23.33 -15.38 -12.16
CA ASN A 150 23.24 -15.75 -10.75
C ASN A 150 21.79 -15.70 -10.22
N PHE A 151 21.00 -16.74 -10.52
CA PHE A 151 19.62 -16.85 -10.05
C PHE A 151 19.47 -16.97 -8.53
N ARG A 152 20.51 -17.41 -7.80
CA ARG A 152 20.45 -17.42 -6.33
C ARG A 152 20.32 -16.01 -5.77
N ALA A 153 21.08 -15.06 -6.32
CA ALA A 153 20.96 -13.65 -5.95
C ALA A 153 19.57 -13.09 -6.32
N VAL A 154 19.03 -13.47 -7.48
CA VAL A 154 17.67 -13.11 -7.91
C VAL A 154 16.64 -13.55 -6.88
N PHE A 155 16.64 -14.83 -6.48
CA PHE A 155 15.68 -15.35 -5.51
C PHE A 155 15.81 -14.67 -4.15
N LEU A 156 17.02 -14.45 -3.65
CA LEU A 156 17.22 -13.78 -2.36
C LEU A 156 16.69 -12.34 -2.37
N LEU A 157 16.88 -11.61 -3.48
CA LEU A 157 16.31 -10.27 -3.65
C LEU A 157 14.79 -10.30 -3.78
N GLN A 158 14.23 -11.25 -4.53
CA GLN A 158 12.78 -11.42 -4.62
C GLN A 158 12.15 -11.74 -3.26
N ILE A 159 12.78 -12.58 -2.44
CA ILE A 159 12.34 -12.84 -1.06
C ILE A 159 12.33 -11.55 -0.23
N ALA A 160 13.37 -10.73 -0.35
CA ALA A 160 13.43 -9.45 0.35
C ALA A 160 12.33 -8.48 -0.14
N PHE A 161 12.09 -8.42 -1.45
CA PHE A 161 11.02 -7.62 -2.04
C PHE A 161 9.64 -8.08 -1.60
N ASP A 162 9.36 -9.39 -1.64
CA ASP A 162 8.08 -9.95 -1.23
C ASP A 162 7.77 -9.72 0.27
N LEU A 163 8.79 -9.84 1.14
CA LEU A 163 8.65 -9.44 2.55
C LEU A 163 8.45 -7.94 2.72
N GLY A 164 9.10 -7.12 1.89
CA GLY A 164 8.84 -5.67 1.80
C GLY A 164 7.40 -5.37 1.40
N THR A 165 6.84 -6.12 0.45
CA THR A 165 5.45 -5.99 0.01
C THR A 165 4.47 -6.29 1.13
N CYS A 166 4.77 -7.25 2.01
CA CYS A 166 3.94 -7.53 3.19
C CYS A 166 3.80 -6.27 4.09
N TRP A 167 4.85 -5.46 4.20
CA TRP A 167 4.80 -4.20 4.96
C TRP A 167 3.95 -3.13 4.27
N LEU A 168 4.04 -3.01 2.94
CA LEU A 168 3.20 -2.09 2.16
C LEU A 168 1.72 -2.46 2.30
N ILE A 169 1.38 -3.76 2.20
CA ILE A 169 0.02 -4.25 2.41
C ILE A 169 -0.49 -3.91 3.82
N ALA A 170 0.35 -4.07 4.83
CA ALA A 170 0.00 -3.71 6.20
C ALA A 170 -0.19 -2.20 6.39
N ASP A 171 0.64 -1.36 5.76
CA ASP A 171 0.49 0.10 5.82
C ASP A 171 -0.83 0.57 5.20
N ILE A 172 -1.13 0.08 4.00
CA ILE A 172 -2.43 0.32 3.33
C ILE A 172 -3.58 -0.07 4.25
N ALA A 173 -3.56 -1.31 4.79
CA ALA A 173 -4.62 -1.80 5.66
C ALA A 173 -4.75 -0.96 6.95
N TRP A 174 -3.64 -0.46 7.49
CA TRP A 174 -3.69 0.37 8.68
C TRP A 174 -4.28 1.74 8.42
N ARG A 175 -3.86 2.40 7.32
CA ARG A 175 -4.39 3.71 6.89
C ARG A 175 -5.89 3.68 6.61
N LEU A 176 -6.41 2.54 6.15
CA LEU A 176 -7.80 2.41 5.72
C LEU A 176 -8.71 1.79 6.80
N ALA A 177 -8.19 0.89 7.64
CA ALA A 177 -9.02 0.05 8.52
C ALA A 177 -8.46 -0.16 9.94
N GLY A 178 -7.36 0.51 10.30
CA GLY A 178 -6.81 0.47 11.65
C GLY A 178 -5.84 -0.70 11.92
N SER A 179 -5.25 -0.70 13.11
CA SER A 179 -4.08 -1.54 13.43
C SER A 179 -4.36 -3.04 13.42
N ARG A 180 -5.57 -3.47 13.79
CA ARG A 180 -5.97 -4.88 13.74
C ARG A 180 -6.05 -5.41 12.32
N ALA A 181 -6.58 -4.61 11.39
CA ALA A 181 -6.62 -4.97 9.98
C ALA A 181 -5.22 -5.07 9.40
N ALA A 182 -4.32 -4.16 9.77
CA ALA A 182 -2.92 -4.18 9.39
C ALA A 182 -2.18 -5.45 9.85
N GLN A 183 -2.38 -5.85 11.11
CA GLN A 183 -1.81 -7.08 11.67
C GLN A 183 -2.31 -8.33 10.93
N ALA A 184 -3.62 -8.40 10.66
CA ALA A 184 -4.21 -9.52 9.92
C ALA A 184 -3.67 -9.56 8.48
N ALA A 185 -3.66 -8.42 7.78
CA ALA A 185 -3.17 -8.31 6.40
C ALA A 185 -1.69 -8.70 6.29
N PHE A 186 -0.85 -8.25 7.25
CA PHE A 186 0.56 -8.63 7.31
C PHE A 186 0.73 -10.15 7.45
N VAL A 187 0.00 -10.78 8.37
CA VAL A 187 0.09 -12.24 8.57
C VAL A 187 -0.39 -13.01 7.35
N PHE A 188 -1.52 -12.61 6.76
CA PHE A 188 -2.03 -13.27 5.56
C PHE A 188 -1.07 -13.15 4.38
N ALA A 189 -0.46 -11.98 4.15
CA ALA A 189 0.55 -11.81 3.10
C ALA A 189 1.84 -12.58 3.42
N ALA A 190 2.35 -12.49 4.65
CA ALA A 190 3.57 -13.13 5.07
C ALA A 190 3.47 -14.67 5.04
N LEU A 191 2.31 -15.24 5.35
CA LEU A 191 2.09 -16.69 5.36
C LEU A 191 1.37 -17.21 4.11
N CYS A 192 1.22 -16.39 3.08
CA CYS A 192 0.64 -16.80 1.81
C CYS A 192 1.62 -17.75 1.08
N PRO A 193 1.25 -19.02 0.83
CA PRO A 193 2.13 -19.97 0.16
C PRO A 193 2.36 -19.61 -1.31
N PHE A 194 1.41 -18.96 -1.97
CA PHE A 194 1.55 -18.54 -3.37
C PHE A 194 2.63 -17.45 -3.53
N LEU A 195 2.60 -16.42 -2.69
CA LEU A 195 3.65 -15.39 -2.70
C LEU A 195 5.03 -15.97 -2.41
N ALA A 196 5.10 -16.90 -1.45
CA ALA A 196 6.34 -17.57 -1.10
C ALA A 196 6.90 -18.48 -2.22
N ASP A 197 6.03 -19.18 -2.97
CA ASP A 197 6.43 -19.99 -4.13
C ASP A 197 6.94 -19.11 -5.28
N TYR A 198 6.23 -18.02 -5.62
CA TYR A 198 6.66 -17.07 -6.64
C TYR A 198 7.97 -16.35 -6.29
N ALA A 199 8.22 -16.07 -5.01
CA ALA A 199 9.50 -15.48 -4.58
C ALA A 199 10.70 -16.40 -4.88
N ALA A 200 10.48 -17.72 -4.97
CA ALA A 200 11.47 -18.73 -5.34
C ALA A 200 11.46 -19.10 -6.84
N ALA A 201 10.68 -18.40 -7.66
CA ALA A 201 10.64 -18.57 -9.11
C ALA A 201 11.21 -17.33 -9.83
N ALA A 202 12.03 -17.50 -10.87
CA ALA A 202 12.63 -16.39 -11.59
C ALA A 202 11.64 -15.83 -12.63
N LEU A 203 10.58 -15.21 -12.14
CA LEU A 203 9.46 -14.68 -12.89
C LEU A 203 9.07 -13.28 -12.40
N THR A 204 8.19 -12.62 -13.13
CA THR A 204 7.89 -11.19 -12.96
C THR A 204 7.02 -10.89 -11.74
N GLU A 205 6.23 -11.86 -11.26
CA GLU A 205 5.10 -11.64 -10.34
C GLU A 205 5.54 -10.99 -9.03
N THR A 206 6.69 -11.40 -8.47
CA THR A 206 7.17 -10.83 -7.20
C THR A 206 7.47 -9.33 -7.32
N VAL A 207 8.08 -8.92 -8.43
CA VAL A 207 8.43 -7.52 -8.70
C VAL A 207 7.17 -6.72 -9.05
N GLU A 208 6.27 -7.30 -9.86
CA GLU A 208 4.98 -6.70 -10.20
C GLU A 208 4.11 -6.43 -8.95
N ILE A 209 4.04 -7.39 -8.03
CA ILE A 209 3.27 -7.27 -6.79
C ILE A 209 3.86 -6.19 -5.88
N LEU A 210 5.20 -6.10 -5.79
CA LEU A 210 5.88 -5.02 -5.06
C LEU A 210 5.49 -3.65 -5.61
N PHE A 211 5.67 -3.43 -6.91
CA PHE A 211 5.39 -2.13 -7.52
C PHE A 211 3.91 -1.77 -7.50
N THR A 212 3.03 -2.76 -7.68
CA THR A 212 1.58 -2.57 -7.54
C THR A 212 1.20 -2.17 -6.12
N ALA A 213 1.70 -2.87 -5.09
CA ALA A 213 1.45 -2.51 -3.71
C ALA A 213 2.01 -1.13 -3.37
N LEU A 214 3.19 -0.78 -3.89
CA LEU A 214 3.80 0.53 -3.70
C LEU A 214 2.97 1.63 -4.38
N ALA A 215 2.47 1.41 -5.59
CA ALA A 215 1.61 2.35 -6.29
C ALA A 215 0.30 2.60 -5.52
N LEU A 216 -0.30 1.54 -4.98
CA LEU A 216 -1.51 1.64 -4.16
C LEU A 216 -1.23 2.39 -2.86
N ASP A 217 -0.14 2.08 -2.15
CA ASP A 217 0.23 2.75 -0.91
C ASP A 217 0.48 4.26 -1.13
N LEU A 218 1.29 4.60 -2.14
CA LEU A 218 1.55 5.98 -2.52
C LEU A 218 0.29 6.69 -3.02
N GLY A 219 -0.62 5.99 -3.71
CA GLY A 219 -1.92 6.50 -4.09
C GLY A 219 -2.80 6.84 -2.87
N VAL A 220 -2.83 5.98 -1.85
CA VAL A 220 -3.53 6.26 -0.59
C VAL A 220 -2.92 7.50 0.10
N VAL A 221 -1.59 7.57 0.20
CA VAL A 221 -0.88 8.75 0.76
C VAL A 221 -1.22 10.02 -0.03
N ALA A 222 -1.22 9.93 -1.35
CA ALA A 222 -1.53 11.05 -2.24
C ALA A 222 -2.96 11.59 -2.01
N LEU A 223 -3.93 10.69 -1.85
CA LEU A 223 -5.32 11.04 -1.55
C LEU A 223 -5.46 11.66 -0.15
N GLN A 224 -4.77 11.12 0.86
CA GLN A 224 -4.81 11.65 2.22
C GLN A 224 -4.16 13.04 2.34
N THR A 225 -3.20 13.36 1.47
CA THR A 225 -2.46 14.64 1.45
C THR A 225 -2.96 15.62 0.37
N LEU A 226 -4.15 15.38 -0.19
CA LEU A 226 -4.75 16.23 -1.23
C LEU A 226 -4.90 17.69 -0.78
N SER A 227 -5.32 17.92 0.47
CA SER A 227 -5.49 19.26 1.04
C SER A 227 -4.17 20.05 1.12
N GLU A 228 -3.05 19.34 1.30
CA GLU A 228 -1.71 19.91 1.42
C GLU A 228 -1.06 20.23 0.06
N ARG A 229 -1.72 19.91 -1.06
CA ARG A 229 -1.21 20.09 -2.44
C ARG A 229 0.17 19.47 -2.67
N ARG A 230 0.48 18.37 -1.99
CA ARG A 230 1.75 17.64 -2.17
C ARG A 230 1.69 16.79 -3.44
N PHE A 231 2.60 17.07 -4.38
CA PHE A 231 2.67 16.34 -5.64
C PHE A 231 3.60 15.12 -5.60
N TYR A 232 4.54 15.04 -4.65
CA TYR A 232 5.53 13.97 -4.59
C TYR A 232 4.92 12.55 -4.51
N PRO A 233 3.87 12.28 -3.71
CA PRO A 233 3.25 10.95 -3.68
C PRO A 233 2.61 10.56 -5.01
N TRP A 234 2.07 11.52 -5.76
CA TRP A 234 1.52 11.29 -7.11
C TRP A 234 2.60 10.90 -8.11
N ILE A 235 3.75 11.59 -8.08
CA ILE A 235 4.90 11.23 -8.92
C ILE A 235 5.39 9.83 -8.54
N GLY A 236 5.54 9.55 -7.25
CA GLY A 236 5.96 8.23 -6.77
C GLY A 236 5.00 7.12 -7.21
N CYS A 237 3.70 7.35 -7.12
CA CYS A 237 2.67 6.42 -7.61
C CYS A 237 2.81 6.18 -9.12
N GLY A 238 2.97 7.23 -9.92
CA GLY A 238 3.20 7.10 -11.37
C GLY A 238 4.47 6.33 -11.72
N LEU A 239 5.56 6.58 -11.00
CA LEU A 239 6.83 5.84 -11.16
C LEU A 239 6.68 4.37 -10.76
N ALA A 240 5.94 4.08 -9.70
CA ALA A 240 5.66 2.71 -9.28
C ALA A 240 4.82 1.96 -10.33
N ILE A 241 3.80 2.61 -10.91
CA ILE A 241 3.01 2.04 -12.02
C ILE A 241 3.89 1.75 -13.23
N ALA A 242 4.83 2.63 -13.56
CA ALA A 242 5.76 2.41 -14.67
C ALA A 242 6.77 1.28 -14.41
N GLY A 243 7.00 0.92 -13.15
CA GLY A 243 7.89 -0.16 -12.73
C GLY A 243 7.21 -1.53 -12.61
N ALA A 244 5.88 -1.56 -12.50
CA ALA A 244 5.06 -2.79 -12.56
C ALA A 244 4.97 -3.28 -14.01
#